data_AF-A0A0C3N1K6-F1
#
_entry.id   AF-A0A0C3N1K6-F1
#
_cell.length_a   1.000
_cell.length_b   1.000
_cell.length_c   1.000
_cell.angle_alpha   90.00
_cell.angle_beta   90.00
_cell.angle_gamma   90.00
#
_symmetry.space_group_name_H-M   'P 1'
#
loop_
_entity.id
_entity.type
_entity.pdbx_description
1 polymer ?
#
loop_
_entity_poly.entity_id
_entity_poly.type
_entity_poly.pdbx_seq_one_letter_code
_entity_poly.pdbx_strand_id
1 'polypeptide(L)'
;MLKNHIVYLFAFLILVVSPLSQASGQNAAPFGMELGVATLAQVRQEIGDSSPLEDEGTNKYTEGKMVSTDGRVLGVEGVQSVLFIFDKSEVLAGVIVTMPKDPVRIFKMLSTKYKVVSNKIDSFMNFGSARLEKGASVVEIDAPHLSFAMEVRYLTKSFLAAHNRIVQEEAAEKERRKASAL
;
A
#
# COMPACT_ATOMS: atom_id res chain seq x y z
N MET A 1 -1.41 73.58 17.40
CA MET A 1 -0.24 72.69 17.63
C MET A 1 -0.48 72.05 18.99
N LEU A 2 -0.74 70.75 19.16
CA LEU A 2 0.06 69.60 18.75
C LEU A 2 -0.82 68.32 18.68
N LYS A 3 -0.69 67.62 17.55
CA LYS A 3 -0.99 66.23 17.16
C LYS A 3 -1.57 65.20 18.16
N ASN A 4 -2.59 64.50 17.64
CA ASN A 4 -3.07 63.15 17.94
C ASN A 4 -1.96 62.12 18.25
N HIS A 5 -2.26 61.18 19.15
CA HIS A 5 -1.78 59.80 19.04
C HIS A 5 -2.87 58.78 19.38
N ILE A 6 -3.05 57.87 18.43
CA ILE A 6 -3.94 56.72 18.34
C ILE A 6 -3.32 55.53 19.07
N VAL A 7 -4.12 54.70 19.76
CA VAL A 7 -3.87 53.25 19.83
C VAL A 7 -5.21 52.50 19.83
N TYR A 8 -5.59 51.92 18.69
CA TYR A 8 -6.62 50.88 18.62
C TYR A 8 -5.96 49.53 18.86
N LEU A 9 -6.35 48.84 19.93
CA LEU A 9 -5.87 47.51 20.28
C LEU A 9 -6.70 46.47 19.49
N PHE A 10 -6.21 46.04 18.32
CA PHE A 10 -6.76 44.90 17.60
C PHE A 10 -6.19 43.61 18.19
N ALA A 11 -6.99 42.89 18.96
CA ALA A 11 -6.67 41.54 19.41
C ALA A 11 -6.93 40.54 18.26
N PHE A 12 -5.86 40.07 17.63
CA PHE A 12 -5.92 39.00 16.63
C PHE A 12 -5.82 37.66 17.37
N LEU A 13 -6.95 37.00 17.59
CA LEU A 13 -7.01 35.64 18.13
C LEU A 13 -6.58 34.67 17.03
N ILE A 14 -5.30 34.31 17.01
CA ILE A 14 -4.79 33.23 16.15
C ILE A 14 -5.27 31.91 16.77
N LEU A 15 -6.32 31.34 16.19
CA LEU A 15 -6.73 29.96 16.45
C LEU A 15 -5.66 29.05 15.85
N VAL A 16 -4.65 28.68 16.65
CA VAL A 16 -3.69 27.64 16.30
C VAL A 16 -4.45 26.32 16.30
N VAL A 17 -4.96 25.91 15.14
CA VAL A 17 -5.41 24.54 14.91
C VAL A 17 -4.15 23.69 14.90
N SER A 18 -3.76 23.22 16.08
CA SER A 18 -2.71 22.22 16.21
C SER A 18 -3.16 20.98 15.44
N PRO A 19 -2.47 20.56 14.36
CA PRO A 19 -2.75 19.26 13.79
C PRO A 19 -2.43 18.26 14.91
N LEU A 20 -3.44 17.50 15.35
CA LEU A 20 -3.19 16.32 16.17
C LEU A 20 -2.18 15.49 15.40
N SER A 21 -0.92 15.51 15.84
CA SER A 21 0.09 14.56 15.40
C SER A 21 -0.41 13.20 15.85
N GLN A 22 -1.13 12.51 14.97
CA GLN A 22 -1.39 11.10 15.12
C GLN A 22 -0.04 10.41 15.03
N ALA A 23 0.59 10.19 16.19
CA ALA A 23 1.67 9.25 16.34
C ALA A 23 1.11 7.81 16.27
N SER A 24 0.34 7.51 15.23
CA SER A 24 0.23 6.16 14.70
C SER A 24 1.55 5.89 13.99
N GLY A 25 2.26 4.81 14.36
CA GLY A 25 3.47 4.42 13.65
C GLY A 25 3.19 4.41 12.15
N GLN A 26 3.89 5.25 11.38
CA GLN A 26 3.65 5.46 9.96
C GLN A 26 3.45 4.14 9.24
N ASN A 27 2.52 4.07 8.29
CA ASN A 27 2.27 2.87 7.52
C ASN A 27 3.51 2.52 6.66
N ALA A 28 3.46 1.36 6.00
CA ALA A 28 4.43 1.06 4.96
C ALA A 28 4.29 2.09 3.83
N ALA A 29 5.43 2.57 3.34
CA ALA A 29 5.51 3.61 2.32
C ALA A 29 6.40 3.15 1.16
N PRO A 30 5.98 2.12 0.38
CA PRO A 30 6.74 1.68 -0.79
C PRO A 30 6.90 2.85 -1.77
N PHE A 31 8.11 3.05 -2.30
CA PHE A 31 8.45 4.15 -3.21
C PHE A 31 8.15 5.55 -2.65
N GLY A 32 8.14 5.71 -1.32
CA GLY A 32 7.80 6.98 -0.66
C GLY A 32 6.30 7.23 -0.49
N MET A 33 5.45 6.36 -1.02
CA MET A 33 3.99 6.52 -1.00
C MET A 33 3.37 5.80 0.20
N GLU A 34 3.03 6.56 1.25
CA GLU A 34 2.45 6.00 2.46
C GLU A 34 1.02 5.45 2.23
N LEU A 35 0.81 4.18 2.58
CA LEU A 35 -0.50 3.54 2.52
C LEU A 35 -1.52 4.22 3.45
N GLY A 36 -2.75 4.37 2.98
CA GLY A 36 -3.84 5.04 3.70
C GLY A 36 -3.68 6.56 3.80
N VAL A 37 -2.69 7.15 3.11
CA VAL A 37 -2.40 8.59 3.14
C VAL A 37 -2.20 9.12 1.72
N ALA A 38 -1.31 8.51 0.93
CA ALA A 38 -1.02 8.94 -0.43
C ALA A 38 -2.27 8.86 -1.32
N THR A 39 -2.46 9.83 -2.19
CA THR A 39 -3.61 9.93 -3.10
C THR A 39 -3.26 9.54 -4.53
N LEU A 40 -4.25 9.22 -5.35
CA LEU A 40 -4.06 8.99 -6.79
C LEU A 40 -3.38 10.18 -7.47
N ALA A 41 -3.76 11.41 -7.10
CA ALA A 41 -3.16 12.61 -7.65
C ALA A 41 -1.66 12.71 -7.32
N GLN A 42 -1.28 12.42 -6.08
CA GLN A 42 0.13 12.40 -5.66
C GLN A 42 0.91 11.30 -6.39
N VAL A 43 0.36 10.09 -6.52
CA VAL A 43 1.01 9.01 -7.28
C VAL A 43 1.21 9.41 -8.75
N ARG A 44 0.18 10.01 -9.38
CA ARG A 44 0.30 10.51 -10.76
C ARG A 44 1.34 11.60 -10.92
N GLN A 45 1.48 12.47 -9.93
CA GLN A 45 2.48 13.52 -9.96
C GLN A 45 3.90 12.96 -9.78
N GLU A 46 4.16 12.27 -8.67
CA GLU A 46 5.54 11.89 -8.31
C GLU A 46 6.07 10.70 -9.12
N ILE A 47 5.21 9.74 -9.47
CA ILE A 47 5.61 8.57 -10.28
C ILE A 47 5.46 8.86 -11.78
N GLY A 48 4.41 9.59 -12.16
CA GLY A 48 4.13 9.94 -13.56
C GLY A 48 5.23 10.75 -14.23
N ASP A 49 5.96 11.57 -13.45
CA ASP A 49 7.11 12.32 -13.93
C ASP A 49 8.28 11.41 -14.34
N SER A 50 8.39 10.22 -13.72
CA SER A 50 9.46 9.26 -13.98
C SER A 50 9.06 8.15 -14.95
N SER A 51 7.77 7.84 -15.03
CA SER A 51 7.24 6.72 -15.82
C SER A 51 5.78 6.93 -16.19
N PRO A 52 5.34 6.61 -17.41
CA PRO A 52 3.92 6.61 -17.73
C PRO A 52 3.17 5.64 -16.80
N LEU A 53 2.00 6.10 -16.34
CA LEU A 53 1.05 5.29 -15.57
C LEU A 53 -0.05 4.80 -16.51
N GLU A 54 -0.29 3.49 -16.52
CA GLU A 54 -1.35 2.86 -17.29
C GLU A 54 -2.56 2.60 -16.40
N ASP A 55 -3.77 2.85 -16.92
CA ASP A 55 -5.01 2.59 -16.17
C ASP A 55 -5.39 1.10 -16.26
N GLU A 56 -5.53 0.45 -15.10
CA GLU A 56 -5.81 -0.99 -14.97
C GLU A 56 -7.27 -1.26 -14.55
N GLY A 57 -8.12 -0.24 -14.64
CA GLY A 57 -9.53 -0.31 -14.28
C GLY A 57 -9.79 -0.14 -12.78
N THR A 58 -10.80 -0.85 -12.27
CA THR A 58 -11.28 -0.74 -10.88
C THR A 58 -11.05 -2.04 -10.13
N ASN A 59 -10.47 -1.96 -8.93
CA ASN A 59 -10.20 -3.12 -8.11
C ASN A 59 -11.49 -3.70 -7.50
N LYS A 60 -11.68 -5.02 -7.58
CA LYS A 60 -12.91 -5.66 -7.10
C LYS A 60 -13.10 -5.62 -5.58
N TYR A 61 -12.04 -5.41 -4.80
CA TYR A 61 -12.07 -5.47 -3.34
C TYR A 61 -12.13 -4.10 -2.68
N THR A 62 -11.42 -3.11 -3.24
CA THR A 62 -11.41 -1.74 -2.73
C THR A 62 -12.39 -0.83 -3.46
N GLU A 63 -12.87 -1.28 -4.63
CA GLU A 63 -13.73 -0.53 -5.55
C GLU A 63 -13.12 0.81 -6.00
N GLY A 64 -11.81 0.98 -5.82
CA GLY A 64 -11.06 2.14 -6.28
C GLY A 64 -10.26 1.84 -7.55
N LYS A 65 -9.70 2.91 -8.12
CA LYS A 65 -8.90 2.84 -9.36
C LYS A 65 -7.64 2.00 -9.15
N MET A 66 -7.13 1.45 -10.23
CA MET A 66 -5.82 0.82 -10.29
C MET A 66 -5.00 1.46 -11.39
N VAL A 67 -3.73 1.73 -11.12
CA VAL A 67 -2.77 2.18 -12.13
C VAL A 67 -1.48 1.38 -12.02
N SER A 68 -0.90 1.01 -13.14
CA SER A 68 0.36 0.27 -13.21
C SER A 68 1.47 1.10 -13.84
N THR A 69 2.70 0.66 -13.61
CA THR A 69 3.87 1.22 -14.28
C THR A 69 5.00 0.21 -14.37
N ASP A 70 5.92 0.45 -15.30
CA ASP A 70 7.19 -0.26 -15.36
C ASP A 70 8.00 0.04 -14.11
N GLY A 71 8.34 -1.00 -13.35
CA GLY A 71 9.07 -0.83 -12.11
C GLY A 71 10.56 -0.56 -12.29
N ARG A 72 11.11 -0.84 -13.48
CA ARG A 72 12.54 -0.73 -13.77
C ARG A 72 13.03 0.72 -13.73
N VAL A 73 12.13 1.68 -13.93
CA VAL A 73 12.45 3.11 -13.93
C VAL A 73 12.30 3.77 -12.56
N LEU A 74 11.78 3.04 -11.56
CA LEU A 74 11.57 3.56 -10.19
C LEU A 74 12.84 3.51 -9.31
N GLY A 75 13.99 3.19 -9.90
CA GLY A 75 15.28 3.18 -9.18
C GLY A 75 15.43 2.08 -8.13
N VAL A 76 14.55 1.07 -8.12
CA VAL A 76 14.63 -0.09 -7.22
C VAL A 76 15.06 -1.32 -8.01
N GLU A 77 16.22 -1.88 -7.63
CA GLU A 77 16.81 -3.02 -8.31
C GLU A 77 15.86 -4.23 -8.34
N GLY A 78 15.68 -4.79 -9.54
CA GLY A 78 14.91 -6.03 -9.75
C GLY A 78 13.40 -5.84 -9.79
N VAL A 79 12.85 -4.64 -9.60
CA VAL A 79 11.41 -4.43 -9.79
C VAL A 79 11.07 -4.49 -11.27
N GLN A 80 10.11 -5.35 -11.64
CA GLN A 80 9.64 -5.52 -13.00
C GLN A 80 8.39 -4.67 -13.27
N SER A 81 7.41 -4.73 -12.37
CA SER A 81 6.20 -3.92 -12.45
C SER A 81 5.67 -3.55 -11.08
N VAL A 82 4.93 -2.45 -11.04
CA VAL A 82 4.25 -1.97 -9.83
C VAL A 82 2.80 -1.65 -10.18
N LEU A 83 1.88 -2.19 -9.38
CA LEU A 83 0.45 -1.89 -9.44
C LEU A 83 0.05 -1.12 -8.17
N PHE A 84 -0.41 0.10 -8.35
CA PHE A 84 -1.00 0.92 -7.28
C PHE A 84 -2.51 0.73 -7.29
N ILE A 85 -3.07 0.45 -6.11
CA ILE A 85 -4.50 0.17 -5.91
C ILE A 85 -5.04 1.19 -4.91
N PHE A 86 -6.05 1.93 -5.32
CA PHE A 86 -6.70 2.95 -4.49
C PHE A 86 -8.03 2.45 -3.93
N ASP A 87 -8.55 3.13 -2.92
CA ASP A 87 -9.93 2.98 -2.48
C ASP A 87 -10.89 3.92 -3.24
N LYS A 88 -12.18 3.88 -2.90
CA LYS A 88 -13.21 4.75 -3.49
C LYS A 88 -12.96 6.25 -3.28
N SER A 89 -12.18 6.61 -2.27
CA SER A 89 -11.80 7.99 -1.96
C SER A 89 -10.47 8.37 -2.64
N GLU A 90 -9.99 7.55 -3.56
CA GLU A 90 -8.73 7.72 -4.28
C GLU A 90 -7.49 7.78 -3.37
N VAL A 91 -7.58 7.16 -2.18
CA VAL A 91 -6.46 7.00 -1.24
C VAL A 91 -5.80 5.63 -1.46
N LEU A 92 -4.48 5.58 -1.40
CA LEU A 92 -3.68 4.41 -1.70
C LEU A 92 -3.93 3.30 -0.68
N ALA A 93 -4.61 2.25 -1.13
CA ALA A 93 -5.00 1.10 -0.32
C ALA A 93 -3.99 -0.05 -0.41
N GLY A 94 -3.31 -0.20 -1.55
CA GLY A 94 -2.29 -1.22 -1.72
C GLY A 94 -1.32 -0.96 -2.87
N VAL A 95 -0.16 -1.60 -2.79
CA VAL A 95 0.86 -1.63 -3.84
C VAL A 95 1.32 -3.07 -4.02
N ILE A 96 1.24 -3.58 -5.24
CA ILE A 96 1.77 -4.90 -5.61
C ILE A 96 3.02 -4.69 -6.44
N VAL A 97 4.12 -5.28 -6.00
CA VAL A 97 5.42 -5.19 -6.65
C VAL A 97 5.82 -6.55 -7.17
N THR A 98 5.97 -6.68 -8.48
CA THR A 98 6.41 -7.91 -9.13
C THR A 98 7.91 -7.85 -9.39
N MET A 99 8.63 -8.91 -9.04
CA MET A 99 10.09 -8.98 -9.17
C MET A 99 10.59 -10.43 -9.31
N PRO A 100 11.84 -10.67 -9.77
CA PRO A 100 12.44 -12.00 -9.78
C PRO A 100 12.42 -12.65 -8.39
N LYS A 101 12.25 -13.97 -8.38
CA LYS A 101 12.11 -14.74 -7.14
C LYS A 101 13.42 -14.75 -6.33
N ASP A 102 13.40 -14.01 -5.24
CA ASP A 102 14.45 -13.98 -4.21
C ASP A 102 13.83 -13.64 -2.83
N PRO A 103 12.92 -14.49 -2.32
CA PRO A 103 12.20 -14.22 -1.08
C PRO A 103 13.13 -14.09 0.13
N VAL A 104 14.27 -14.79 0.14
CA VAL A 104 15.23 -14.75 1.25
C VAL A 104 15.87 -13.37 1.37
N ARG A 105 16.37 -12.81 0.26
CA ARG A 105 16.96 -11.46 0.26
C ARG A 105 15.93 -10.40 0.64
N ILE A 106 14.75 -10.47 0.03
CA ILE A 106 13.69 -9.49 0.28
C ILE A 106 13.19 -9.57 1.71
N PHE A 107 12.99 -10.77 2.26
CA PHE A 107 12.62 -10.92 3.67
C PHE A 107 13.66 -10.31 4.59
N LYS A 108 14.95 -10.61 4.38
CA LYS A 108 16.05 -10.03 5.18
C LYS A 108 16.06 -8.52 5.15
N MET A 109 15.81 -7.91 3.98
CA MET A 109 15.72 -6.45 3.85
C MET A 109 14.50 -5.91 4.60
N LEU A 110 13.32 -6.49 4.39
CA LEU A 110 12.07 -5.98 4.93
C LEU A 110 11.94 -6.18 6.45
N SER A 111 12.52 -7.25 7.01
CA SER A 111 12.52 -7.53 8.45
C SER A 111 13.32 -6.50 9.26
N THR A 112 14.18 -5.70 8.61
CA THR A 112 14.86 -4.57 9.27
C THR A 112 13.95 -3.35 9.46
N LYS A 113 12.89 -3.24 8.64
CA LYS A 113 12.00 -2.07 8.58
C LYS A 113 10.62 -2.34 9.19
N TYR A 114 10.17 -3.59 9.16
CA TYR A 114 8.83 -3.99 9.54
C TYR A 114 8.85 -5.10 10.58
N LYS A 115 7.84 -5.12 11.45
CA LYS A 115 7.70 -6.16 12.46
C LYS A 115 7.30 -7.47 11.79
N VAL A 116 8.06 -8.53 12.01
CA VAL A 116 7.75 -9.86 11.46
C VAL A 116 6.53 -10.46 12.19
N VAL A 117 5.54 -10.89 11.43
CA VAL A 117 4.33 -11.59 11.93
C VAL A 117 4.44 -13.09 11.69
N SER A 118 4.88 -13.49 10.50
CA SER A 118 5.12 -14.89 10.16
C SER A 118 6.18 -15.02 9.08
N ASN A 119 6.97 -16.08 9.11
CA ASN A 119 7.92 -16.43 8.06
C ASN A 119 7.80 -17.92 7.75
N LYS A 120 7.43 -18.25 6.52
CA LYS A 120 7.32 -19.60 5.96
C LYS A 120 8.14 -19.73 4.68
N ILE A 121 9.20 -18.94 4.54
CA ILE A 121 10.14 -19.03 3.43
C ILE A 121 11.06 -20.21 3.68
N ASP A 122 11.14 -21.11 2.71
CA ASP A 122 12.15 -22.15 2.66
C ASP A 122 13.41 -21.57 1.99
N SER A 123 14.45 -21.31 2.79
CA SER A 123 15.69 -20.73 2.29
C SER A 123 16.48 -21.67 1.39
N PHE A 124 16.30 -22.99 1.52
CA PHE A 124 17.00 -23.97 0.69
C PHE A 124 16.32 -24.08 -0.68
N MET A 125 14.98 -24.15 -0.69
CA MET A 125 14.19 -24.28 -1.91
C MET A 125 13.85 -22.94 -2.59
N ASN A 126 14.13 -21.82 -1.93
CA ASN A 126 13.93 -20.44 -2.40
C ASN A 126 12.48 -20.15 -2.86
N PHE A 127 11.51 -20.59 -2.06
CA PHE A 127 10.08 -20.27 -2.24
C PHE A 127 9.40 -20.12 -0.87
N GLY A 128 8.15 -19.68 -0.87
CA GLY A 128 7.31 -19.60 0.32
C GLY A 128 6.76 -18.20 0.52
N SER A 129 6.33 -17.91 1.74
CA SER A 129 5.72 -16.62 2.05
C SER A 129 6.10 -16.09 3.42
N ALA A 130 6.03 -14.77 3.56
CA ALA A 130 6.21 -14.10 4.83
C ALA A 130 5.21 -12.96 4.97
N ARG A 131 4.88 -12.63 6.22
CA ARG A 131 4.02 -11.50 6.57
C ARG A 131 4.72 -10.65 7.61
N LEU A 132 4.76 -9.35 7.34
CA LEU A 132 5.25 -8.32 8.23
C LEU A 132 4.17 -7.24 8.41
N GLU A 133 4.33 -6.38 9.41
CA GLU A 133 3.41 -5.28 9.67
C GLU A 133 4.13 -3.99 10.06
N LYS A 134 3.49 -2.86 9.74
CA LYS A 134 3.85 -1.52 10.22
C LYS A 134 2.59 -0.66 10.30
N GLY A 135 2.26 -0.15 11.48
CA GLY A 135 1.04 0.62 11.70
C GLY A 135 -0.23 -0.15 11.31
N ALA A 136 -1.06 0.49 10.48
CA ALA A 136 -2.29 -0.05 9.91
C ALA A 136 -2.07 -0.77 8.56
N SER A 137 -0.82 -1.11 8.22
CA SER A 137 -0.47 -1.82 6.99
C SER A 137 0.19 -3.17 7.24
N VAL A 138 0.06 -4.05 6.26
CA VAL A 138 0.74 -5.34 6.17
C VAL A 138 1.65 -5.37 4.95
N VAL A 139 2.72 -6.14 5.03
CA VAL A 139 3.61 -6.43 3.92
C VAL A 139 3.70 -7.94 3.77
N GLU A 140 3.28 -8.46 2.62
CA GLU A 140 3.36 -9.87 2.28
C GLU A 140 4.44 -10.10 1.23
N ILE A 141 5.26 -11.11 1.44
CA ILE A 141 6.11 -11.70 0.41
C ILE A 141 5.43 -13.00 -0.01
N ASP A 142 5.18 -13.16 -1.29
CA ASP A 142 4.59 -14.36 -1.88
C ASP A 142 5.47 -14.83 -3.05
N ALA A 143 6.22 -15.92 -2.83
CA ALA A 143 7.13 -16.50 -3.81
C ALA A 143 6.67 -17.93 -4.15
N PRO A 144 5.87 -18.10 -5.21
CA PRO A 144 5.36 -19.41 -5.61
C PRO A 144 6.48 -20.38 -6.00
N HIS A 145 6.28 -21.67 -5.71
CA HIS A 145 7.26 -22.71 -6.04
C HIS A 145 7.54 -22.79 -7.55
N LEU A 146 6.48 -22.79 -8.37
CA LEU A 146 6.54 -23.00 -9.83
C LEU A 146 6.60 -21.69 -10.65
N SER A 147 6.99 -20.57 -10.02
CA SER A 147 7.16 -19.28 -10.69
C SER A 147 8.61 -18.80 -10.62
N PHE A 148 9.06 -18.06 -11.64
CA PHE A 148 10.33 -17.32 -11.61
C PHE A 148 10.17 -15.90 -11.02
N ALA A 149 8.93 -15.42 -10.90
CA ALA A 149 8.60 -14.15 -10.28
C ALA A 149 7.95 -14.37 -8.91
N MET A 150 8.09 -13.38 -8.05
CA MET A 150 7.39 -13.27 -6.78
C MET A 150 6.73 -11.90 -6.66
N GLU A 151 5.81 -11.78 -5.72
CA GLU A 151 5.16 -10.53 -5.39
C GLU A 151 5.52 -10.09 -3.98
N VAL A 152 5.72 -8.77 -3.83
CA VAL A 152 5.68 -8.10 -2.53
C VAL A 152 4.44 -7.21 -2.51
N ARG A 153 3.49 -7.54 -1.64
CA ARG A 153 2.23 -6.82 -1.51
C ARG A 153 2.25 -5.97 -0.26
N TYR A 154 2.08 -4.67 -0.42
CA TYR A 154 1.89 -3.72 0.66
C TYR A 154 0.40 -3.39 0.70
N LEU A 155 -0.31 -3.69 1.78
CA LEU A 155 -1.76 -3.52 1.85
C LEU A 155 -2.15 -2.81 3.14
N THR A 156 -3.17 -1.96 3.11
CA THR A 156 -3.86 -1.55 4.33
C THR A 156 -4.56 -2.77 4.95
N LYS A 157 -4.69 -2.77 6.28
CA LYS A 157 -5.42 -3.83 7.00
C LYS A 157 -6.89 -3.91 6.58
N SER A 158 -7.50 -2.77 6.21
CA SER A 158 -8.86 -2.71 5.68
C SER A 158 -8.97 -3.38 4.31
N PHE A 159 -8.03 -3.14 3.38
CA PHE A 159 -7.99 -3.83 2.10
C PHE A 159 -7.82 -5.34 2.33
N LEU A 160 -6.85 -5.77 3.14
CA LEU A 160 -6.68 -7.19 3.45
C LEU A 160 -7.97 -7.84 4.01
N ALA A 161 -8.67 -7.15 4.92
CA ALA A 161 -9.92 -7.64 5.48
C ALA A 161 -11.03 -7.76 4.42
N ALA A 162 -11.17 -6.76 3.53
CA ALA A 162 -12.13 -6.78 2.43
C ALA A 162 -11.85 -7.93 1.46
N HIS A 163 -10.58 -8.12 1.09
CA HIS A 163 -10.13 -9.24 0.27
C HIS A 163 -10.54 -10.58 0.89
N ASN A 164 -10.17 -10.81 2.15
CA ASN A 164 -10.43 -12.08 2.82
C ASN A 164 -11.93 -12.37 2.95
N ARG A 165 -12.73 -11.34 3.25
CA ARG A 165 -14.19 -11.46 3.33
C ARG A 165 -14.78 -11.90 1.99
N ILE A 166 -14.44 -11.22 0.90
CA ILE A 166 -14.96 -11.53 -0.45
C ILE A 166 -14.53 -12.94 -0.87
N VAL A 167 -13.27 -13.32 -0.63
CA VAL A 167 -12.78 -14.67 -0.95
C VAL A 167 -13.53 -15.75 -0.16
N GLN A 168 -13.82 -15.51 1.12
CA GLN A 168 -14.59 -16.44 1.95
C GLN A 168 -16.05 -16.57 1.49
N GLU A 169 -16.68 -15.45 1.12
CA GLU A 169 -18.04 -15.42 0.57
C GLU A 169 -18.12 -16.19 -0.76
N GLU A 170 -17.19 -15.94 -1.69
CA GLU A 170 -17.10 -16.64 -2.99
C GLU A 170 -16.91 -18.16 -2.80
N ALA A 171 -16.05 -18.56 -1.86
CA ALA A 171 -15.82 -19.97 -1.55
C ALA A 171 -17.09 -20.64 -0.97
N ALA A 172 -17.76 -19.98 -0.03
CA ALA A 172 -18.99 -20.49 0.57
C ALA A 172 -20.12 -20.62 -0.46
N GLU A 173 -20.24 -19.65 -1.38
CA GLU A 173 -21.21 -19.72 -2.47
C GLU A 173 -20.92 -20.88 -3.43
N LYS A 174 -19.64 -21.09 -3.78
CA LYS A 174 -19.24 -22.21 -4.64
C LYS A 174 -19.63 -23.56 -4.05
N GLU A 175 -19.45 -23.74 -2.74
CA GLU A 175 -19.85 -24.98 -2.06
C GLU A 175 -21.37 -25.15 -2.00
N ARG A 176 -22.14 -24.08 -1.75
CA ARG A 176 -23.61 -24.11 -1.83
C ARG A 176 -24.11 -24.50 -3.22
N ARG A 177 -23.52 -23.93 -4.28
CA ARG A 177 -23.89 -24.25 -5.67
C ARG A 177 -23.62 -25.71 -6.03
N LYS A 178 -22.52 -26.29 -5.53
CA LYS A 178 -22.24 -27.72 -5.71
C LYS A 178 -23.24 -28.60 -4.96
N ALA A 179 -23.58 -28.24 -3.72
CA ALA A 179 -24.53 -28.99 -2.91
C ALA A 179 -25.95 -28.97 -3.47
N SER A 180 -26.38 -27.84 -4.07
CA SER A 180 -27.70 -27.72 -4.71
C SER A 180 -27.77 -28.31 -6.13
N ALA A 181 -26.63 -28.72 -6.70
CA ALA A 181 -26.56 -29.35 -8.02
C ALA A 181 -26.47 -30.89 -7.95
N LEU A 182 -26.50 -31.45 -6.73
CA LEU A 182 -26.61 -32.87 -6.42
C LEU A 182 -28.05 -33.21 -6.05
#